data_AF-A0A4Y2A040-F1
#
_entry.id   AF-A0A4Y2A040-F1
#
_cell.length_a   1.000
_cell.length_b   1.000
_cell.length_c   1.000
_cell.angle_alpha   90.00
_cell.angle_beta   90.00
_cell.angle_gamma   90.00
#
_symmetry.space_group_name_H-M   'P 1'
#
loop_
_entity.id
_entity.type
_entity.pdbx_description
1 polymer ?
#
loop_
_entity_poly.entity_id
_entity_poly.type
_entity_poly.pdbx_seq_one_letter_code
_entity_poly.pdbx_strand_id
1 'polypeptide(L)'
;MLLYGASAWALSVSPRLKKKSLIQRFFLLYITYYYRTTPTSALQDITGIMPLHLKAQQEAIFVNVTCLRKEIEFEGLSYQPRDYEEKIKSLTIHLSLFNIINQISTTEPYKEDNRLMFFTDGSKTEIGTGCSYCAFENGIKALEWKRKLEQFHTVFQAELMGLKEAIIRASQGNEITKIWTEAFRV
;
A
#
# COMPACT_ATOMS: atom_id res chain seq x y z
N MET A 1 8.56 19.39 -5.86
CA MET A 1 8.05 19.74 -7.20
C MET A 1 8.94 19.28 -8.37
N LEU A 2 10.10 18.62 -8.15
CA LEU A 2 11.03 18.22 -9.23
C LEU A 2 10.54 17.05 -10.11
N LEU A 3 9.58 16.26 -9.64
CA LEU A 3 9.05 15.09 -10.35
C LEU A 3 7.68 15.34 -10.99
N TYR A 4 7.21 16.59 -10.98
CA TYR A 4 5.98 16.96 -11.66
C TYR A 4 6.15 16.73 -13.17
N GLY A 5 5.24 15.94 -13.75
CA GLY A 5 5.30 15.54 -15.15
C GLY A 5 6.27 14.41 -15.47
N ALA A 6 6.89 13.74 -14.47
CA ALA A 6 7.78 12.59 -14.71
C ALA A 6 7.13 11.50 -15.58
N SER A 7 5.81 11.30 -15.48
CA SER A 7 5.03 10.40 -16.33
C SER A 7 5.19 10.65 -17.84
N ALA A 8 5.44 11.89 -18.25
CA ALA A 8 5.56 12.25 -19.66
C ALA A 8 6.95 12.01 -20.25
N TRP A 9 8.00 11.98 -19.42
CA TRP A 9 9.39 12.02 -19.92
C TRP A 9 10.35 11.06 -19.23
N ALA A 10 10.07 10.55 -18.03
CA ALA A 10 11.03 9.74 -17.28
C ALA A 10 11.23 8.33 -17.88
N LEU A 11 10.22 7.78 -18.56
CA LEU A 11 10.29 6.46 -19.20
C LEU A 11 10.90 6.47 -20.60
N SER A 12 10.83 7.61 -21.31
CA SER A 12 11.41 7.77 -22.65
C SER A 12 12.88 8.24 -22.62
N VAL A 13 13.41 8.53 -21.44
CA VAL A 13 14.76 9.04 -21.28
C VAL A 13 15.79 7.92 -21.31
N SER A 14 16.62 7.95 -22.34
CA SER A 14 17.87 7.18 -22.45
C SER A 14 18.81 7.45 -21.26
N PRO A 15 19.67 6.48 -20.86
CA PRO A 15 20.70 6.64 -19.81
C PRO A 15 21.69 7.81 -19.99
N ARG A 16 21.61 8.57 -21.10
CA ARG A 16 22.49 9.70 -21.42
C ARG A 16 22.27 10.96 -20.59
N LEU A 17 21.32 11.02 -19.64
CA LEU A 17 21.13 12.20 -18.78
C LEU A 17 22.04 12.20 -17.54
N LYS A 18 23.36 12.37 -17.76
CA LYS A 18 24.34 12.71 -16.70
C LYS A 18 23.96 13.98 -15.91
N LYS A 19 23.11 14.85 -16.46
CA LYS A 19 22.73 16.16 -15.90
C LYS A 19 21.89 16.11 -14.60
N LYS A 20 21.14 15.02 -14.36
CA LYS A 20 20.31 14.88 -13.14
C LYS A 20 21.12 14.55 -11.88
N SER A 21 22.24 13.84 -12.06
CA SER A 21 23.12 13.45 -10.95
C SER A 21 23.76 14.65 -10.26
N LEU A 22 24.00 15.75 -10.99
CA LEU A 22 24.60 16.97 -10.46
C LEU A 22 23.66 17.72 -9.50
N ILE A 23 22.37 17.82 -9.85
CA ILE A 23 21.35 18.46 -9.00
C ILE A 23 21.22 17.68 -7.68
N GLN A 24 21.09 16.35 -7.77
CA GLN A 24 21.00 15.51 -6.59
C GLN A 24 22.28 15.57 -5.74
N ARG A 25 23.46 15.58 -6.37
CA ARG A 25 24.75 15.70 -5.69
C ARG A 25 24.81 16.96 -4.83
N PHE A 26 24.28 18.08 -5.29
CA PHE A 26 24.27 19.32 -4.52
C PHE A 26 23.56 19.14 -3.17
N PHE A 27 22.37 18.53 -3.18
CA PHE A 27 21.64 18.22 -1.95
C PHE A 27 22.35 17.17 -1.08
N LEU A 28 22.92 16.14 -1.70
CA LEU A 28 23.66 15.11 -0.97
C LEU A 28 24.88 15.70 -0.26
N LEU A 29 25.64 16.58 -0.90
CA LEU A 29 26.79 17.26 -0.30
C LEU A 29 26.40 18.18 0.84
N TYR A 30 25.23 18.81 0.76
CA TYR A 30 24.69 19.63 1.85
C TYR A 30 24.43 18.77 3.10
N ILE A 31 23.89 17.58 2.93
CA ILE A 31 23.61 16.63 4.03
C ILE A 31 24.90 16.00 4.57
N THR A 32 25.85 15.68 3.69
CA THR A 32 27.03 14.86 4.01
C THR A 32 28.30 15.67 4.31
N TYR A 33 28.22 17.00 4.33
CA TYR A 33 29.24 18.02 4.69
C TYR A 33 30.72 17.71 4.37
N TYR A 34 31.32 16.74 5.07
CA TYR A 34 32.72 16.29 4.96
C TYR A 34 33.03 15.48 3.70
N TYR A 35 32.04 14.84 3.08
CA TYR A 35 32.24 13.91 1.97
C TYR A 35 32.28 14.59 0.58
N ARG A 36 32.94 15.75 0.47
CA ARG A 36 32.95 16.58 -0.76
C ARG A 36 33.57 15.91 -1.97
N THR A 37 34.59 15.08 -1.76
CA THR A 37 35.33 14.37 -2.81
C THR A 37 34.75 12.98 -3.10
N THR A 38 33.82 12.51 -2.27
CA THR A 38 33.18 11.19 -2.42
C THR A 38 32.29 11.14 -3.68
N PRO A 39 32.31 10.04 -4.45
CA PRO A 39 31.45 9.89 -5.62
C PRO A 39 29.96 9.91 -5.21
N THR A 40 29.09 10.39 -6.11
CA THR A 40 27.65 10.56 -5.81
C THR A 40 26.96 9.24 -5.46
N SER A 41 27.39 8.12 -6.06
CA SER A 41 26.88 6.78 -5.71
C SER A 41 27.14 6.44 -4.25
N ALA A 42 28.37 6.60 -3.77
CA ALA A 42 28.70 6.33 -2.37
C ALA A 42 27.95 7.27 -1.41
N LEU A 43 27.68 8.52 -1.79
CA LEU A 43 26.84 9.41 -1.00
C LEU A 43 25.38 8.94 -0.93
N GLN A 44 24.85 8.38 -2.01
CA GLN A 44 23.50 7.79 -2.03
C GLN A 44 23.42 6.57 -1.12
N ASP A 45 24.44 5.71 -1.15
CA ASP A 45 24.51 4.54 -0.28
C ASP A 45 24.60 4.93 1.20
N ILE A 46 25.46 5.90 1.55
CA ILE A 46 25.61 6.39 2.94
C ILE A 46 24.33 7.05 3.46
N THR A 47 23.62 7.79 2.61
CA THR A 47 22.41 8.51 3.01
C THR A 47 21.13 7.68 2.87
N GLY A 48 21.19 6.52 2.21
CA GLY A 48 20.03 5.75 1.80
C GLY A 48 19.12 6.46 0.79
N ILE A 49 19.59 7.55 0.15
CA ILE A 49 18.77 8.34 -0.76
C ILE A 49 18.87 7.77 -2.18
N MET A 50 17.75 7.26 -2.68
CA MET A 50 17.67 6.69 -4.03
C MET A 50 18.06 7.71 -5.13
N PRO A 51 18.77 7.29 -6.19
CA PRO A 51 19.04 8.11 -7.36
C PRO A 51 17.80 8.76 -7.97
N LEU A 52 17.90 10.04 -8.33
CA LEU A 52 16.78 10.84 -8.82
C LEU A 52 16.17 10.29 -10.11
N HIS A 53 16.97 9.66 -10.98
CA HIS A 53 16.46 9.05 -12.20
C HIS A 53 15.59 7.82 -11.90
N LEU A 54 16.00 6.96 -10.97
CA LEU A 54 15.21 5.81 -10.50
C LEU A 54 13.93 6.30 -9.82
N LYS A 55 14.02 7.32 -8.96
CA LYS A 55 12.81 7.92 -8.34
C LYS A 55 11.85 8.48 -9.39
N ALA A 56 12.36 9.13 -10.43
CA ALA A 56 11.53 9.66 -11.51
C ALA A 56 10.87 8.55 -12.33
N GLN A 57 11.57 7.44 -12.62
CA GLN A 57 10.99 6.28 -13.28
C GLN A 57 9.91 5.63 -12.41
N GLN A 58 10.17 5.43 -11.12
CA GLN A 58 9.19 4.90 -10.18
C GLN A 58 7.91 5.75 -10.14
N GLU A 59 8.05 7.08 -10.00
CA GLU A 59 6.90 8.00 -10.02
C GLU A 59 6.16 7.98 -11.37
N ALA A 60 6.88 7.86 -12.48
CA ALA A 60 6.26 7.78 -13.80
C ALA A 60 5.42 6.52 -13.99
N ILE A 61 5.94 5.36 -13.57
CA ILE A 61 5.19 4.09 -13.56
C ILE A 61 3.97 4.24 -12.65
N PHE A 62 4.19 4.71 -11.42
CA PHE A 62 3.11 4.87 -10.44
C PHE A 62 1.97 5.75 -10.97
N VAL A 63 2.28 6.94 -11.50
CA VAL A 63 1.27 7.87 -12.04
C VAL A 63 0.57 7.28 -13.26
N ASN A 64 1.29 6.62 -14.16
CA ASN A 64 0.67 6.04 -15.35
C ASN A 64 -0.28 4.89 -15.00
N VAL A 65 0.07 4.05 -14.03
CA VAL A 65 -0.74 2.88 -13.64
C VAL A 65 -1.92 3.30 -12.76
N THR A 66 -1.69 4.15 -11.75
CA THR A 66 -2.73 4.53 -10.77
C THR A 66 -3.63 5.66 -11.25
N CYS A 67 -3.08 6.69 -11.92
CA CYS A 67 -3.85 7.86 -12.34
C CYS A 67 -4.32 7.78 -13.79
N LEU A 68 -3.46 7.33 -14.72
CA LEU A 68 -3.81 7.25 -16.14
C LEU A 68 -4.43 5.90 -16.54
N ARG A 69 -4.42 4.91 -15.63
CA ARG A 69 -4.92 3.56 -15.86
C ARG A 69 -4.36 2.91 -17.12
N LYS A 70 -3.06 3.09 -17.35
CA LYS A 70 -2.33 2.47 -18.47
C LYS A 70 -1.49 1.31 -17.98
N GLU A 71 -1.60 0.19 -18.68
CA GLU A 71 -0.67 -0.92 -18.54
C GLU A 71 0.72 -0.50 -19.02
N ILE A 72 1.73 -0.85 -18.24
CA ILE A 72 3.14 -0.57 -18.56
C ILE A 72 3.95 -1.82 -18.32
N GLU A 73 4.84 -2.11 -19.25
CA GLU A 73 5.95 -3.04 -19.05
C GLU A 73 7.23 -2.25 -18.78
N PHE A 74 7.92 -2.56 -17.69
CA PHE A 74 9.19 -1.94 -17.34
C PHE A 74 10.13 -2.99 -16.75
N GLU A 75 11.33 -3.11 -17.32
CA GLU A 75 12.36 -4.07 -16.89
C GLU A 75 11.85 -5.54 -16.78
N GLY A 76 10.92 -5.94 -17.66
CA GLY A 76 10.36 -7.30 -17.70
C GLY A 76 9.23 -7.55 -16.69
N LEU A 77 8.80 -6.52 -15.94
CA LEU A 77 7.63 -6.57 -15.08
C LEU A 77 6.45 -5.87 -15.76
N SER A 78 5.30 -6.53 -15.79
CA SER A 78 4.03 -5.94 -16.25
C SER A 78 3.29 -5.35 -15.07
N TYR A 79 2.87 -4.09 -15.22
CA TYR A 79 2.11 -3.34 -14.24
C TYR A 79 0.69 -3.12 -14.76
N GLN A 80 -0.26 -3.91 -14.27
CA GLN A 80 -1.66 -3.79 -14.65
C GLN A 80 -2.36 -2.76 -13.76
N PRO A 81 -3.15 -1.83 -14.30
CA PRO A 81 -3.95 -0.90 -13.49
C PRO A 81 -4.93 -1.60 -12.54
N ARG A 82 -5.30 -2.85 -12.82
CA ARG A 82 -6.24 -3.67 -12.02
C ARG A 82 -5.66 -4.09 -10.68
N ASP A 83 -4.33 -4.18 -10.58
CA ASP A 83 -3.65 -4.61 -9.37
C ASP A 83 -3.50 -3.46 -8.35
N TYR A 84 -3.84 -2.23 -8.78
CA TYR A 84 -3.69 -1.02 -7.98
C TYR A 84 -5.03 -0.40 -7.64
N GLU A 85 -5.22 -0.08 -6.36
CA GLU A 85 -6.40 0.60 -5.88
C GLU A 85 -6.60 1.95 -6.57
N GLU A 86 -7.86 2.27 -6.88
CA GLU A 86 -8.18 3.60 -7.36
C GLU A 86 -8.02 4.60 -6.24
N LYS A 87 -7.29 5.68 -6.52
CA LYS A 87 -7.40 6.84 -5.65
C LYS A 87 -8.80 7.42 -5.83
N ILE A 88 -9.69 7.14 -4.88
CA ILE A 88 -11.00 7.77 -4.81
C ILE A 88 -10.76 9.28 -4.79
N LYS A 89 -11.28 10.00 -5.79
CA LYS A 89 -11.31 11.46 -5.75
C LYS A 89 -12.23 11.83 -4.60
N SER A 90 -11.64 12.16 -3.45
CA SER A 90 -12.34 12.53 -2.21
C SER A 90 -13.36 13.66 -2.36
N LEU A 91 -13.32 14.37 -3.49
CA LEU A 91 -14.23 15.45 -3.84
C LEU A 91 -15.58 15.01 -4.44
N THR A 92 -15.78 13.73 -4.77
CA THR A 92 -17.00 13.32 -5.49
C THR A 92 -18.10 12.76 -4.58
N ILE A 93 -17.78 12.37 -3.34
CA ILE A 93 -18.77 11.80 -2.42
C ILE A 93 -18.67 12.50 -1.07
N HIS A 94 -19.69 13.29 -0.74
CA HIS A 94 -19.79 13.92 0.57
C HIS A 94 -19.96 12.83 1.64
N LEU A 95 -19.15 12.86 2.72
CA LEU A 95 -19.17 11.81 3.75
C LEU A 95 -20.55 11.60 4.38
N SER A 96 -21.41 12.62 4.40
CA SER A 96 -22.79 12.47 4.93
C SER A 96 -23.71 11.61 4.05
N LEU A 97 -23.32 11.30 2.80
CA LEU A 97 -24.06 10.36 1.95
C LEU A 97 -23.81 8.91 2.39
N PHE A 98 -22.67 8.65 3.02
CA PHE A 98 -22.41 7.38 3.66
C PHE A 98 -23.00 7.42 5.07
N ASN A 99 -24.13 6.71 5.27
CA ASN A 99 -24.77 6.56 6.59
C ASN A 99 -23.97 5.62 7.51
N ILE A 100 -22.66 5.86 7.67
CA ILE A 100 -21.69 5.04 8.41
C ILE A 100 -22.05 4.99 9.90
N ILE A 101 -22.61 6.09 10.43
CA ILE A 101 -22.92 6.27 11.85
C ILE A 101 -23.83 5.16 12.39
N ASN A 102 -24.71 4.59 11.56
CA ASN A 102 -25.61 3.52 11.96
C ASN A 102 -25.16 2.11 11.54
N GLN A 103 -24.01 1.98 10.84
CA GLN A 103 -23.52 0.71 10.29
C GLN A 103 -22.32 0.15 11.04
N ILE A 104 -21.48 1.02 11.62
CA ILE A 104 -20.26 0.61 12.32
C ILE A 104 -20.29 1.21 13.73
N SER A 105 -20.15 0.37 14.74
CA SER A 105 -19.96 0.81 16.12
C SER A 105 -18.65 0.26 16.65
N THR A 106 -17.85 1.14 17.25
CA THR A 106 -16.62 0.79 17.98
C THR A 106 -16.86 0.60 19.47
N THR A 107 -18.08 0.88 19.96
CA THR A 107 -18.45 0.65 21.36
C THR A 107 -18.79 -0.81 21.56
N GLU A 108 -18.35 -1.40 22.67
CA GLU A 108 -18.77 -2.76 23.04
C GLU A 108 -20.31 -2.82 23.13
N PRO A 109 -20.97 -3.79 22.47
CA PRO A 109 -22.43 -3.84 22.48
C PRO A 109 -22.94 -4.23 23.87
N TYR A 110 -24.04 -3.59 24.28
CA TYR A 110 -24.77 -3.84 25.52
C TYR A 110 -25.33 -5.27 25.67
N LYS A 111 -25.35 -6.07 24.59
CA LYS A 111 -25.76 -7.48 24.60
C LYS A 111 -24.69 -8.36 24.01
N GLU A 112 -24.44 -9.44 24.73
CA GLU A 112 -23.51 -10.53 24.45
C GLU A 112 -24.04 -11.48 23.36
N ASP A 113 -24.68 -10.96 22.32
CA ASP A 113 -25.12 -11.77 21.16
C ASP A 113 -23.88 -12.05 20.29
N ASN A 114 -22.97 -12.84 20.84
CA ASN A 114 -21.68 -13.24 20.31
C ASN A 114 -21.83 -14.36 19.26
N ARG A 115 -22.81 -14.23 18.36
CA ARG A 115 -23.13 -15.28 17.37
C ARG A 115 -22.02 -15.49 16.37
N LEU A 116 -21.42 -14.44 15.84
CA LEU A 116 -20.35 -14.58 14.86
C LEU A 116 -19.26 -13.51 15.07
N MET A 117 -18.04 -13.99 15.31
CA MET A 117 -16.86 -13.16 15.54
C MET A 117 -15.79 -13.47 14.51
N PHE A 118 -15.33 -12.47 13.78
CA PHE A 118 -14.21 -12.57 12.87
C PHE A 118 -12.95 -12.05 13.54
N PHE A 119 -11.85 -12.75 13.34
CA PHE A 119 -10.51 -12.29 13.70
C PHE A 119 -9.70 -12.24 12.43
N THR A 120 -9.03 -11.13 12.19
CA THR A 120 -8.24 -10.90 10.97
C THR A 120 -6.79 -10.72 11.33
N ASP A 121 -5.90 -11.28 10.53
CA ASP A 121 -4.46 -11.15 10.73
C ASP A 121 -3.71 -11.06 9.40
N GLY A 122 -2.57 -10.37 9.43
CA GLY A 122 -1.65 -10.20 8.32
C GLY A 122 -0.23 -10.50 8.77
N SER A 123 0.49 -11.28 7.96
CA SER A 123 1.86 -11.70 8.27
C SER A 123 2.81 -11.36 7.13
N LYS A 124 4.07 -11.09 7.48
CA LYS A 124 5.16 -10.97 6.52
C LYS A 124 6.37 -11.71 7.05
N THR A 125 6.96 -12.50 6.17
CA THR A 125 8.23 -13.21 6.38
C THR A 125 9.18 -12.88 5.24
N GLU A 126 10.43 -13.32 5.34
CA GLU A 126 11.40 -13.19 4.24
C GLU A 126 10.92 -13.89 2.96
N ILE A 127 10.14 -14.98 3.10
CA ILE A 127 9.70 -15.86 2.02
C ILE A 127 8.39 -15.38 1.38
N GLY A 128 7.64 -14.51 2.05
CA GLY A 128 6.41 -13.98 1.51
C GLY A 128 5.50 -13.31 2.52
N THR A 129 4.39 -12.80 2.00
CA THR A 129 3.36 -12.09 2.75
C THR A 129 2.05 -12.89 2.68
N GLY A 130 1.27 -12.93 3.76
CA GLY A 130 0.01 -13.66 3.80
C GLY A 130 -1.01 -12.96 4.66
N CYS A 131 -2.28 -13.14 4.34
CA CYS A 131 -3.40 -12.63 5.13
C CYS A 131 -4.42 -13.73 5.40
N SER A 132 -5.17 -13.58 6.47
CA SER A 132 -6.22 -14.53 6.85
C SER A 132 -7.32 -13.89 7.68
N TYR A 133 -8.47 -14.56 7.72
CA TYR A 133 -9.44 -14.39 8.79
C TYR A 133 -9.92 -15.75 9.30
N CYS A 134 -10.37 -15.79 10.54
CA CYS A 134 -11.12 -16.90 11.10
C CYS A 134 -12.41 -16.40 11.73
N ALA A 135 -13.50 -17.14 11.56
CA ALA A 135 -14.79 -16.83 12.14
C ALA A 135 -15.15 -17.87 13.20
N PHE A 136 -15.60 -17.41 14.36
CA PHE A 136 -16.06 -18.25 15.46
C PHE A 136 -17.54 -18.01 15.70
N GLU A 137 -18.28 -19.11 15.82
CA GLU A 137 -19.68 -19.12 16.21
C GLU A 137 -19.80 -19.79 17.57
N ASN A 138 -20.29 -19.06 18.58
CA ASN A 138 -20.40 -19.53 19.97
C ASN A 138 -19.09 -20.15 20.52
N GLY A 139 -17.94 -19.57 20.16
CA GLY A 139 -16.61 -20.03 20.59
C GLY A 139 -16.05 -21.23 19.81
N ILE A 140 -16.79 -21.78 18.85
CA ILE A 140 -16.34 -22.86 17.97
C ILE A 140 -15.91 -22.27 16.63
N LYS A 141 -14.75 -22.67 16.11
CA LYS A 141 -14.28 -22.21 14.78
C LYS A 141 -15.24 -22.68 13.70
N ALA A 142 -15.94 -21.74 13.07
CA ALA A 142 -16.91 -22.01 12.02
C ALA A 142 -16.27 -21.90 10.62
N LEU A 143 -15.43 -20.87 10.41
CA LEU A 143 -14.83 -20.60 9.10
C LEU A 143 -13.37 -20.17 9.23
N GLU A 144 -12.59 -20.46 8.19
CA GLU A 144 -11.22 -20.01 8.03
C GLU A 144 -11.01 -19.64 6.57
N TRP A 145 -10.28 -18.55 6.35
CA TRP A 145 -9.83 -18.14 5.04
C TRP A 145 -8.40 -17.63 5.12
N LYS A 146 -7.58 -17.96 4.13
CA LYS A 146 -6.20 -17.51 4.03
C LYS A 146 -5.79 -17.34 2.58
N ARG A 147 -4.95 -16.34 2.31
CA ARG A 147 -4.40 -16.06 0.98
C ARG A 147 -2.93 -15.67 1.11
N LYS A 148 -2.11 -16.27 0.24
CA LYS A 148 -0.73 -15.83 0.03
C LYS A 148 -0.76 -14.61 -0.90
N LEU A 149 -0.09 -13.54 -0.49
CA LEU A 149 0.12 -12.33 -1.27
C LEU A 149 1.53 -12.35 -1.88
N GLU A 150 1.77 -11.50 -2.87
CA GLU A 150 3.12 -11.34 -3.42
C GLU A 150 4.12 -10.84 -2.38
N GLN A 151 5.38 -11.25 -2.51
CA GLN A 151 6.45 -10.98 -1.53
C GLN A 151 6.69 -9.48 -1.29
N PHE A 152 6.39 -8.64 -2.28
CA PHE A 152 6.53 -7.19 -2.17
C PHE A 152 5.45 -6.52 -1.31
N HIS A 153 4.34 -7.20 -0.99
CA HIS A 153 3.29 -6.62 -0.15
C HIS A 153 3.76 -6.41 1.29
N THR A 154 3.33 -5.33 1.94
CA THR A 154 3.65 -5.04 3.34
C THR A 154 2.75 -5.81 4.31
N VAL A 155 3.14 -5.90 5.59
CA VAL A 155 2.26 -6.45 6.66
C VAL A 155 0.94 -5.69 6.68
N PHE A 156 1.01 -4.36 6.66
CA PHE A 156 -0.17 -3.50 6.66
C PHE A 156 -1.12 -3.78 5.48
N GLN A 157 -0.59 -4.00 4.26
CA GLN A 157 -1.42 -4.40 3.12
C GLN A 157 -2.07 -5.78 3.33
N ALA A 158 -1.37 -6.70 3.98
CA ALA A 158 -1.91 -8.01 4.32
C ALA A 158 -3.04 -7.92 5.35
N GLU A 159 -2.84 -7.14 6.42
CA GLU A 159 -3.86 -6.91 7.44
C GLU A 159 -5.12 -6.26 6.85
N LEU A 160 -4.95 -5.21 6.03
CA LEU A 160 -6.07 -4.57 5.34
C LEU A 160 -6.79 -5.52 4.39
N MET A 161 -6.07 -6.40 3.68
CA MET A 161 -6.68 -7.41 2.82
C MET A 161 -7.47 -8.45 3.64
N GLY A 162 -6.92 -8.91 4.76
CA GLY A 162 -7.62 -9.82 5.69
C GLY A 162 -8.91 -9.20 6.23
N LEU A 163 -8.84 -7.93 6.63
CA LEU A 163 -9.99 -7.15 7.09
C LEU A 163 -11.05 -6.97 5.99
N LYS A 164 -10.63 -6.60 4.78
CA LYS A 164 -11.52 -6.45 3.62
C LYS A 164 -12.31 -7.74 3.34
N GLU A 165 -11.64 -8.88 3.31
CA GLU A 165 -12.26 -10.17 3.02
C GLU A 165 -13.19 -10.61 4.15
N ALA A 166 -12.85 -10.33 5.41
CA ALA A 166 -13.75 -10.55 6.54
C ALA A 166 -15.01 -9.69 6.45
N ILE A 167 -14.90 -8.42 6.05
CA ILE A 167 -16.06 -7.53 5.85
C ILE A 167 -16.94 -8.03 4.71
N ILE A 168 -16.35 -8.44 3.57
CA ILE A 168 -17.09 -9.02 2.44
C ILE A 168 -17.84 -10.28 2.86
N ARG A 169 -17.22 -11.12 3.70
CA ARG A 169 -17.88 -12.33 4.21
C ARG A 169 -18.98 -11.99 5.22
N ALA A 170 -18.73 -11.07 6.14
CA ALA A 170 -19.71 -10.64 7.13
C ALA A 170 -20.95 -10.00 6.48
N SER A 171 -20.76 -9.23 5.40
CA SER A 171 -21.86 -8.58 4.68
C SER A 171 -22.77 -9.54 3.90
N GLN A 172 -22.36 -10.80 3.71
CA GLN A 172 -23.23 -11.84 3.17
C GLN A 172 -24.24 -12.37 4.21
N GLY A 173 -23.94 -12.17 5.51
CA GLY A 173 -24.86 -12.45 6.59
C GLY A 173 -25.77 -11.25 6.88
N ASN A 174 -27.01 -11.51 7.28
CA ASN A 174 -27.93 -10.47 7.75
C ASN A 174 -27.81 -10.21 9.27
N GLU A 175 -26.72 -10.66 9.89
CA GLU A 175 -26.51 -10.57 11.34
C GLU A 175 -25.43 -9.54 11.68
N ILE A 176 -25.61 -8.89 12.84
CA ILE A 176 -24.59 -8.01 13.42
C ILE A 176 -23.39 -8.87 13.78
N THR A 177 -22.25 -8.54 13.18
CA THR A 177 -21.02 -9.33 13.29
C THR A 177 -19.93 -8.49 13.96
N LYS A 178 -19.14 -9.10 14.84
CA LYS A 178 -17.96 -8.45 15.43
C LYS A 178 -16.71 -8.80 14.63
N ILE A 179 -15.89 -7.81 14.31
CA ILE A 179 -14.60 -8.02 13.64
C ILE A 179 -13.49 -7.47 14.53
N TRP A 180 -12.53 -8.33 14.86
CA TRP A 180 -11.32 -8.00 15.62
C TRP A 180 -10.13 -7.92 14.67
N THR A 181 -9.40 -6.81 14.75
CA THR A 181 -8.25 -6.55 13.89
C THR A 181 -7.16 -5.80 14.65
N GLU A 182 -5.90 -6.13 14.39
CA GLU A 182 -4.74 -5.41 14.94
C GLU A 182 -4.17 -4.38 13.96
N ALA A 183 -4.77 -4.21 12.78
CA ALA A 183 -4.27 -3.41 11.65
C ALA A 183 -3.98 -1.92 11.93
N PHE A 184 -4.41 -1.40 13.09
CA PHE A 184 -4.27 0.02 13.46
C PHE A 184 -3.21 0.27 14.54
N ARG A 185 -2.45 -0.74 14.96
CA ARG A 185 -1.28 -0.56 15.83
C ARG A 185 -0.05 -0.21 14.99
N VAL A 186 0.06 1.05 14.57
CA VAL A 186 1.28 1.63 13.97
C VAL A 186 1.79 2.77 14.83
#